data_AF-A0A3N8KX71-F1
#
_entry.id   AF-A0A3N8KX71-F1
#
_cell.length_a   1.000
_cell.length_b   1.000
_cell.length_c   1.000
_cell.angle_alpha   90.00
_cell.angle_beta   90.00
_cell.angle_gamma   90.00
#
_symmetry.space_group_name_H-M   'P 1'
#
loop_
_entity.id
_entity.type
_entity.pdbx_description
1 polymer ?
#
loop_
_entity_poly.entity_id
_entity_poly.type
_entity_poly.pdbx_seq_one_letter_code
_entity_poly.pdbx_strand_id
1 'polypeptide(L)'
;MRMRNLLFLLAAPLLASQAMAAAPYPTDPIKIIVPFPVGSGTDAGARVLDQSLPAGKGQHVILENRPNASGFMAAQAAAPAVKTAWSQPE
;
A
#
# COMPACT_ATOMS: atom_id res chain seq x y z
N MET A 1 41.68 3.20 37.70
CA MET A 1 40.48 3.11 36.84
C MET A 1 40.09 1.64 36.72
N ARG A 2 38.91 1.25 37.23
CA ARG A 2 38.52 -0.16 37.42
C ARG A 2 38.11 -0.79 36.08
N MET A 3 38.70 -1.94 35.74
CA MET A 3 38.43 -2.75 34.53
C MET A 3 36.92 -3.05 34.30
N ARG A 4 36.11 -2.92 35.35
CA ARG A 4 34.65 -3.05 35.30
C ARG A 4 33.97 -2.02 34.40
N ASN A 5 34.58 -0.86 34.16
CA ASN A 5 34.03 0.18 33.29
C ASN A 5 34.35 -0.06 31.80
N LEU A 6 35.38 -0.86 31.48
CA LEU A 6 35.69 -1.21 30.09
C LEU A 6 34.70 -2.24 29.52
N LEU A 7 34.17 -3.14 30.35
CA LEU A 7 33.16 -4.12 29.94
C LEU A 7 31.81 -3.47 29.55
N PHE A 8 31.45 -2.34 30.16
CA PHE A 8 30.23 -1.61 29.80
C PHE A 8 30.34 -0.86 28.46
N LEU A 9 31.55 -0.46 28.06
CA LEU A 9 31.79 0.27 26.80
C LEU A 9 31.74 -0.65 25.56
N LEU A 10 32.00 -1.95 25.72
CA LEU A 10 32.01 -2.90 24.60
C LEU A 10 30.61 -3.47 24.26
N ALA A 11 29.64 -3.35 25.16
CA ALA A 11 28.27 -3.88 24.98
C ALA A 11 27.30 -2.87 24.33
N ALA A 12 27.69 -1.60 24.19
CA ALA A 12 26.84 -0.54 23.67
C ALA A 12 26.38 -0.67 22.19
N PRO A 13 27.14 -1.25 21.24
CA PRO A 13 26.72 -1.26 19.83
C PRO A 13 25.64 -2.32 19.50
N LEU A 14 25.35 -3.26 20.41
CA LEU A 14 24.33 -4.30 20.19
C LEU A 14 22.90 -3.81 20.44
N LEU A 15 22.71 -2.61 21.00
CA LEU A 15 21.41 -1.98 21.25
C LEU A 15 20.99 -0.97 20.17
N ALA A 16 21.80 -0.79 19.11
CA ALA A 16 21.38 -0.07 17.92
C ALA A 16 20.35 -0.92 17.15
N SER A 17 19.13 -0.96 17.67
CA SER A 17 17.96 -1.51 17.01
C SER A 17 17.85 -0.88 15.63
N GLN A 18 17.82 -1.71 14.59
CA GLN A 18 17.59 -1.24 13.22
C GLN A 18 16.20 -0.62 13.17
N ALA A 19 16.13 0.70 13.05
CA ALA A 19 14.90 1.38 12.71
C ALA A 19 14.50 0.96 11.29
N MET A 20 13.64 -0.05 11.20
CA MET A 20 13.08 -0.49 9.93
C MET A 20 12.07 0.58 9.49
N ALA A 21 12.49 1.48 8.61
CA ALA A 21 11.58 2.43 8.00
C ALA A 21 10.49 1.65 7.24
N ALA A 22 9.23 2.09 7.38
CA ALA A 22 8.15 1.51 6.59
C ALA A 22 8.48 1.66 5.10
N ALA A 23 8.23 0.61 4.31
CA ALA A 23 8.42 0.68 2.87
C ALA A 23 7.55 1.80 2.29
N PRO A 24 8.06 2.60 1.34
CA PRO A 24 7.28 3.68 0.75
C PRO A 24 6.03 3.11 0.07
N TYR A 25 4.86 3.58 0.50
CA TYR A 25 3.61 3.18 -0.14
C TYR A 25 3.57 3.66 -1.60
N PRO A 26 2.96 2.91 -2.52
CA PRO A 26 2.45 1.55 -2.37
C PRO A 26 3.58 0.52 -2.50
N THR A 27 3.37 -0.68 -1.93
CA THR A 27 4.28 -1.85 -2.05
C THR A 27 3.80 -2.89 -3.05
N ASP A 28 2.54 -2.78 -3.46
CA ASP A 28 1.83 -3.72 -4.32
C ASP A 28 1.00 -2.97 -5.38
N PRO A 29 0.82 -3.53 -6.59
CA PRO A 29 -0.02 -2.95 -7.63
C PRO A 29 -1.36 -2.44 -7.10
N ILE A 30 -1.71 -1.19 -7.44
CA ILE A 30 -2.99 -0.59 -7.07
C ILE A 30 -4.09 -1.25 -7.91
N LYS A 31 -5.12 -1.81 -7.29
CA LYS A 31 -6.28 -2.34 -8.00
C LYS A 31 -7.47 -1.39 -7.87
N ILE A 32 -8.07 -1.02 -9.00
CA ILE A 32 -9.32 -0.26 -9.06
C ILE A 32 -10.44 -1.19 -9.51
N ILE A 33 -11.39 -1.45 -8.62
CA ILE A 33 -12.55 -2.29 -8.93
C ILE A 33 -13.71 -1.38 -9.36
N VAL A 34 -14.14 -1.51 -10.61
CA VAL A 34 -15.23 -0.71 -11.18
C VAL A 34 -16.51 -1.56 -11.18
N PRO A 35 -17.57 -1.18 -10.44
CA PRO A 35 -18.81 -1.97 -10.38
C PRO A 35 -19.72 -1.80 -11.61
N PHE A 36 -19.16 -1.29 -12.72
CA PHE A 36 -19.87 -0.97 -13.95
C PHE A 36 -19.18 -1.58 -15.17
N PRO A 37 -19.90 -1.76 -16.29
CA PRO A 37 -19.33 -2.31 -17.51
C PRO A 37 -18.16 -1.47 -18.04
N VAL A 38 -17.29 -2.11 -18.82
CA VAL A 38 -16.22 -1.44 -19.58
C VAL A 38 -16.84 -0.39 -20.51
N GLY A 39 -16.21 0.79 -20.61
CA GLY A 39 -16.73 1.90 -21.43
C GLY A 39 -17.83 2.73 -20.77
N SER A 40 -18.25 2.41 -19.54
CA SER A 40 -19.09 3.30 -18.73
C SER A 40 -18.35 4.58 -18.34
N GLY A 41 -19.08 5.63 -17.94
CA GLY A 41 -18.47 6.85 -17.40
C GLY A 41 -17.56 6.59 -16.20
N THR A 42 -17.89 5.60 -15.37
CA THR A 42 -17.04 5.18 -14.24
C THR A 42 -15.76 4.48 -14.69
N ASP A 43 -15.80 3.66 -15.74
CA ASP A 43 -14.61 3.06 -16.35
C ASP A 43 -13.70 4.14 -16.95
N ALA A 44 -14.26 5.11 -17.66
CA ALA A 44 -13.52 6.24 -18.21
C ALA A 44 -12.84 7.05 -17.10
N GLY A 45 -13.57 7.37 -16.02
CA GLY A 45 -13.02 8.04 -14.85
C GLY A 45 -11.87 7.26 -14.21
N ALA A 46 -12.00 5.94 -14.06
CA ALA A 46 -10.94 5.08 -13.52
C ALA A 46 -9.66 5.10 -14.37
N ARG A 47 -9.78 5.17 -15.70
CA ARG A 47 -8.62 5.28 -16.60
C ARG A 47 -7.93 6.64 -16.51
N VAL A 48 -8.68 7.73 -16.31
CA VAL A 48 -8.09 9.05 -16.05
C VAL A 48 -7.34 9.06 -14.72
N LEU A 49 -7.88 8.40 -13.69
CA LEU A 49 -7.21 8.24 -12.40
C LEU A 49 -5.90 7.47 -12.53
N ASP A 50 -5.88 6.38 -13.28
CA ASP A 50 -4.67 5.61 -13.60
C ASP A 50 -3.59 6.51 -14.24
N GLN A 51 -3.96 7.29 -15.26
CA GLN A 51 -3.05 8.22 -15.93
C GLN A 51 -2.53 9.35 -15.04
N SER A 52 -3.28 9.72 -13.99
CA SER A 52 -2.92 10.81 -13.07
C SER A 52 -2.02 10.34 -11.92
N LEU A 53 -1.89 9.02 -11.71
CA LEU A 53 -1.02 8.50 -10.68
C LEU A 53 0.45 8.75 -11.07
N PRO A 54 1.30 9.21 -10.13
CA PRO A 54 2.68 9.55 -10.46
C PRO A 54 3.39 8.34 -11.08
N ALA A 55 3.88 8.51 -12.32
CA ALA A 55 4.64 7.50 -13.07
C ALA A 55 5.88 6.95 -12.33
N GLY A 56 6.24 7.55 -11.19
CA GLY A 56 7.44 7.26 -10.41
C GLY A 56 7.30 6.18 -9.33
N LYS A 57 6.13 5.55 -9.12
CA LYS A 57 6.02 4.49 -8.09
C LYS A 57 6.22 3.07 -8.60
N GLY A 58 6.47 2.89 -9.90
CA GLY A 58 6.82 1.58 -10.50
C GLY A 58 5.73 0.49 -10.36
N GLN A 59 4.57 0.84 -9.80
CA GLN A 59 3.48 -0.09 -9.57
C GLN A 59 2.37 0.20 -10.55
N HIS A 60 2.07 -0.83 -11.34
CA HIS A 60 1.01 -0.82 -12.33
C HIS A 60 -0.35 -0.74 -11.62
N VAL A 61 -1.26 0.06 -12.17
CA VAL A 61 -2.66 0.05 -11.76
C VAL A 61 -3.38 -1.04 -12.54
N ILE A 62 -4.20 -1.83 -11.84
CA ILE A 62 -5.01 -2.89 -12.43
C ILE A 62 -6.48 -2.44 -12.35
N LEU A 63 -7.08 -2.15 -13.50
CA LEU A 63 -8.52 -1.91 -13.61
C LEU A 63 -9.26 -3.24 -13.75
N GLU A 64 -10.23 -3.48 -12.87
CA GLU A 64 -11.05 -4.69 -12.87
C GLU A 64 -12.55 -4.33 -12.85
N ASN A 65 -13.22 -4.50 -13.99
CA ASN A 65 -14.66 -4.27 -14.09
C ASN A 65 -15.42 -5.49 -13.57
N ARG A 66 -16.23 -5.29 -12.52
CA ARG A 66 -17.13 -6.30 -11.94
C ARG A 66 -18.58 -5.82 -11.97
N PRO A 67 -19.22 -5.75 -13.16
CA PRO A 67 -20.59 -5.26 -13.31
C PRO A 67 -21.59 -6.33 -12.86
N ASN A 68 -21.81 -6.51 -11.56
CA ASN A 68 -22.78 -7.46 -11.03
C ASN A 68 -23.31 -7.02 -9.66
N ALA A 69 -24.49 -7.53 -9.27
CA ALA A 69 -25.06 -7.41 -7.93
C ALA A 69 -25.08 -5.97 -7.37
N SER A 70 -25.35 -4.96 -8.22
CA SER A 70 -25.38 -3.54 -7.84
C SER A 70 -24.12 -3.06 -7.09
N GLY A 71 -22.95 -3.63 -7.41
CA GLY A 71 -21.67 -3.28 -6.77
C GLY A 71 -21.39 -4.02 -5.45
N PHE A 72 -22.31 -4.86 -4.96
CA PHE A 72 -22.08 -5.64 -3.73
C PHE A 72 -20.89 -6.61 -3.86
N MET A 73 -20.76 -7.27 -5.02
CA MET A 73 -19.61 -8.15 -5.30
C MET A 73 -18.29 -7.38 -5.47
N ALA A 74 -18.35 -6.16 -6.01
CA ALA A 74 -17.19 -5.28 -6.10
C ALA A 74 -16.74 -4.82 -4.70
N ALA A 75 -17.68 -4.47 -3.82
CA ALA A 75 -17.40 -4.10 -2.44
C ALA A 75 -16.79 -5.27 -1.65
N GLN A 76 -17.31 -6.49 -1.83
CA GLN A 76 -16.75 -7.68 -1.20
C GLN A 76 -15.32 -7.97 -1.67
N ALA A 77 -15.03 -7.76 -2.96
CA ALA A 77 -13.68 -7.90 -3.51
C ALA A 77 -12.72 -6.79 -3.02
N ALA A 78 -13.23 -5.60 -2.71
CA ALA A 78 -12.43 -4.49 -2.16
C ALA A 78 -12.19 -4.59 -0.64
N ALA A 79 -13.05 -5.30 0.09
CA ALA A 79 -13.01 -5.38 1.55
C ALA A 79 -11.64 -5.78 2.14
N PRO A 80 -10.87 -6.74 1.56
CA PRO A 80 -9.53 -7.06 2.06
C PRO A 80 -8.53 -5.90 1.94
N ALA A 81 -8.65 -5.05 0.91
CA ALA A 81 -7.75 -3.93 0.67
C ALA A 81 -7.91 -2.83 1.72
N VAL A 82 -9.11 -2.70 2.31
CA VAL A 82 -9.40 -1.69 3.34
C VAL A 82 -8.55 -1.90 4.60
N LYS A 83 -8.20 -3.16 4.90
CA LYS A 83 -7.38 -3.54 6.05
C LYS A 83 -5.88 -3.28 5.88
N THR A 84 -5.44 -2.96 4.66
CA THR A 84 -4.01 -2.83 4.34
C THR A 84 -3.64 -1.42 3.89
N ALA A 85 -4.51 -0.75 3.12
CA ALA A 85 -4.21 0.55 2.52
C ALA A 85 -4.60 1.77 3.39
N TRP A 86 -5.62 1.67 4.25
CA TRP A 86 -6.10 2.79 5.08
C TRP A 86 -5.69 2.68 6.55
N SER A 87 -4.82 1.73 6.87
CA SER A 87 -4.36 1.44 8.23
C SER A 87 -2.98 2.03 8.53
N GLN A 88 -2.38 2.74 7.57
CA GLN A 88 -1.13 3.47 7.79
C GLN A 88 -1.51 4.82 8.43
N PRO A 89 -1.12 5.12 9.68
CA PRO A 89 -1.16 6.48 10.17
C PRO A 89 -0.19 7.33 9.32
N GLU A 90 -0.61 8.56 9.02
CA GLU A 90 0.19 9.57 8.33
C GLU A 90 1.56 9.79 8.98
#